data_AF-A0A3B8Z0H5-F1
#
_entry.id   AF-A0A3B8Z0H5-F1
#
_cell.length_a   1.000
_cell.length_b   1.000
_cell.length_c   1.000
_cell.angle_alpha   90.00
_cell.angle_beta   90.00
_cell.angle_gamma   90.00
#
_symmetry.space_group_name_H-M   'P 1'
#
loop_
_entity.id
_entity.type
_entity.pdbx_description
1 polymer ?
#
loop_
_entity_poly.entity_id
_entity_poly.type
_entity_poly.pdbx_seq_one_letter_code
_entity_poly.pdbx_strand_id
1 'polypeptide(L)'
;MLRDFAKPLHALKLGALINLYLLADTTILAAGSANATLLLPAQILFAVSAYRCIFPVRYKDNIVLHDSFFSSIFLTRFLATFAEIAFIFQFASLLQRLNLSGIEWIDWLSWAMVAQVTVSQIFVWWAILSRQLVFYYYEEIGWFLIFVANTFASGWLLVSGGLPQPAVGLLELNLLFGAFYLPWQVLHIRSLRKDAFDTLQPSASSPEQPPISLGQGFSEALFQRQRRTDATSWGGWIGLVWMVGYWATLIPLWAHHVATAGLD
;
A
#
# COMPACT_ATOMS: atom_id res chain seq x y z
N MET A 1 -14.14 -15.65 17.24
CA MET A 1 -13.47 -15.25 15.99
C MET A 1 -14.53 -15.18 14.90
N LEU A 2 -14.70 -14.04 14.21
CA LEU A 2 -15.70 -13.89 13.15
C LEU A 2 -15.46 -14.96 12.07
N ARG A 3 -16.45 -15.83 11.85
CA ARG A 3 -16.38 -16.85 10.78
C ARG A 3 -16.66 -16.25 9.40
N ASP A 4 -17.39 -15.14 9.37
CA ASP A 4 -17.83 -14.43 8.18
C ASP A 4 -17.50 -12.94 8.29
N PHE A 5 -16.97 -12.37 7.22
CA PHE A 5 -16.57 -10.97 7.06
C PHE A 5 -17.54 -10.18 6.19
N ALA A 6 -18.73 -10.69 5.84
CA ALA A 6 -19.70 -9.94 5.05
C ALA A 6 -19.96 -8.52 5.58
N LYS A 7 -20.27 -8.38 6.88
CA LYS A 7 -20.50 -7.07 7.52
C LYS A 7 -19.27 -6.14 7.44
N PRO A 8 -18.06 -6.53 7.91
CA PRO A 8 -16.91 -5.64 7.84
C PRO A 8 -16.49 -5.30 6.40
N LEU A 9 -16.64 -6.22 5.44
CA LEU A 9 -16.38 -5.94 4.02
C LEU A 9 -17.35 -4.89 3.47
N HIS A 10 -18.63 -4.96 3.83
CA HIS A 10 -19.60 -3.92 3.46
C HIS A 10 -19.34 -2.58 4.17
N ALA A 11 -18.80 -2.61 5.40
CA ALA A 11 -18.44 -1.41 6.14
C ALA A 11 -17.29 -0.62 5.48
N LEU A 12 -16.47 -1.25 4.63
CA LEU A 12 -15.43 -0.55 3.84
C LEU A 12 -16.01 0.59 2.98
N LYS A 13 -17.30 0.52 2.61
CA LYS A 13 -17.97 1.62 1.89
C LYS A 13 -17.96 2.94 2.66
N LEU A 14 -17.90 2.91 3.99
CA LEU A 14 -17.69 4.12 4.79
C LEU A 14 -16.30 4.73 4.54
N GLY A 15 -15.28 3.89 4.38
CA GLY A 15 -13.94 4.28 3.93
C GLY A 15 -13.95 4.93 2.54
N ALA A 16 -14.83 4.48 1.64
CA ALA A 16 -14.99 5.13 0.34
C ALA A 16 -15.50 6.58 0.48
N LEU A 17 -16.47 6.81 1.37
CA LEU A 17 -16.98 8.17 1.65
C LEU A 17 -15.88 9.07 2.24
N ILE A 18 -15.08 8.54 3.17
CA ILE A 18 -13.93 9.27 3.74
C ILE A 18 -12.96 9.65 2.63
N ASN A 19 -12.53 8.71 1.79
CA ASN A 19 -11.58 9.00 0.72
C ASN A 19 -12.13 9.98 -0.33
N LEU A 20 -13.42 9.90 -0.66
CA LEU A 20 -14.07 10.87 -1.56
C LEU A 20 -14.09 12.28 -0.94
N TYR A 21 -14.32 12.38 0.37
CA TYR A 21 -14.21 13.66 1.07
C TYR A 21 -12.78 14.21 1.00
N LEU A 22 -11.76 13.40 1.31
CA LEU A 22 -10.34 13.82 1.26
C LEU A 22 -9.92 14.24 -0.15
N LEU A 23 -10.42 13.54 -1.18
CA LEU A 23 -10.19 13.89 -2.58
C LEU A 23 -10.84 15.23 -2.95
N ALA A 24 -12.08 15.47 -2.53
CA ALA A 24 -12.76 16.73 -2.80
C ALA A 24 -12.05 17.91 -2.11
N ASP A 25 -11.69 17.75 -0.84
CA ASP A 25 -10.99 18.75 -0.04
C ASP A 25 -9.64 19.13 -0.65
N THR A 26 -8.81 18.13 -1.00
CA THR A 26 -7.52 18.38 -1.64
C THR A 26 -7.62 18.91 -3.07
N THR A 27 -8.72 18.66 -3.77
CA THR A 27 -8.97 19.25 -5.11
C THR A 27 -9.29 20.73 -5.00
N ILE A 28 -10.08 21.13 -3.99
CA ILE A 28 -10.38 22.54 -3.70
C ILE A 28 -9.09 23.28 -3.32
N LEU A 29 -8.24 22.66 -2.48
CA LEU A 29 -6.93 23.21 -2.10
C LEU A 29 -5.96 23.32 -3.29
N ALA A 30 -5.94 22.33 -4.19
CA ALA A 30 -5.10 22.36 -5.38
C ALA A 30 -5.40 23.55 -6.30
N ALA A 31 -6.66 24.00 -6.36
CA ALA A 31 -7.04 25.18 -7.13
C ALA A 31 -6.41 26.49 -6.63
N GLY A 32 -5.90 26.51 -5.38
CA GLY A 32 -5.30 27.68 -4.74
C GLY A 32 -3.85 27.54 -4.28
N SER A 33 -3.18 26.40 -4.54
CA SER A 33 -1.83 26.11 -4.00
C SER A 33 -0.81 25.74 -5.08
N ALA A 34 0.48 25.95 -4.79
CA ALA A 34 1.59 25.64 -5.71
C ALA A 34 2.19 24.23 -5.50
N ASN A 35 1.76 23.48 -4.48
CA ASN A 35 2.41 22.24 -4.05
C ASN A 35 1.87 20.96 -4.73
N ALA A 36 1.91 20.94 -6.06
CA ALA A 36 1.45 19.80 -6.86
C ALA A 36 2.17 18.48 -6.51
N THR A 37 3.44 18.53 -6.10
CA THR A 37 4.25 17.33 -5.77
C THR A 37 3.75 16.57 -4.54
N LEU A 38 3.02 17.22 -3.62
CA LEU A 38 2.44 16.56 -2.44
C LEU A 38 0.95 16.29 -2.63
N LEU A 39 0.23 17.15 -3.35
CA LEU A 39 -1.21 17.04 -3.57
C LEU A 39 -1.59 15.96 -4.57
N LEU A 40 -0.96 15.95 -5.75
CA LEU A 40 -1.33 15.00 -6.81
C LEU A 40 -1.15 13.54 -6.35
N PRO A 41 -0.06 13.16 -5.66
CA PRO A 41 0.06 11.81 -5.15
C PRO A 41 -1.01 11.43 -4.12
N ALA A 42 -1.39 12.36 -3.24
CA ALA A 42 -2.46 12.16 -2.28
C ALA A 42 -3.81 11.93 -2.98
N GLN A 43 -4.13 12.74 -3.99
CA GLN A 43 -5.36 12.61 -4.77
C GLN A 43 -5.45 11.26 -5.50
N ILE A 44 -4.34 10.81 -6.11
CA ILE A 44 -4.26 9.48 -6.73
C ILE A 44 -4.55 8.40 -5.68
N LEU A 45 -3.90 8.49 -4.51
CA LEU A 45 -4.11 7.56 -3.42
C LEU A 45 -5.57 7.55 -2.96
N PHE A 46 -6.23 8.70 -2.78
CA PHE A 46 -7.63 8.78 -2.33
C PHE A 46 -8.59 8.19 -3.36
N ALA A 47 -8.40 8.51 -4.64
CA ALA A 47 -9.25 7.98 -5.71
C ALA A 47 -9.18 6.45 -5.77
N VAL A 48 -7.96 5.89 -5.70
CA VAL A 48 -7.76 4.43 -5.72
C VAL A 48 -8.22 3.78 -4.41
N SER A 49 -8.02 4.43 -3.27
CA SER A 49 -8.49 3.96 -1.96
C SER A 49 -10.01 3.90 -1.90
N ALA A 50 -10.71 4.92 -2.42
CA ALA A 50 -12.16 4.93 -2.54
C ALA A 50 -12.65 3.76 -3.42
N TYR A 51 -12.01 3.57 -4.58
CA TYR A 51 -12.30 2.43 -5.46
C TYR A 51 -12.11 1.08 -4.74
N ARG A 52 -10.99 0.87 -4.03
CA ARG A 52 -10.71 -0.39 -3.31
C ARG A 52 -11.64 -0.64 -2.13
N CYS A 53 -12.17 0.42 -1.53
CA CYS A 53 -13.19 0.33 -0.49
C CYS A 53 -14.56 -0.11 -1.06
N ILE A 54 -14.87 0.25 -2.31
CA ILE A 54 -16.10 -0.16 -3.00
C ILE A 54 -15.96 -1.56 -3.59
N PHE A 55 -14.80 -1.87 -4.19
CA PHE A 55 -14.48 -3.14 -4.83
C PHE A 55 -13.29 -3.80 -4.15
N PRO A 56 -13.43 -4.26 -2.89
CA PRO A 56 -12.34 -4.94 -2.21
C PRO A 56 -12.06 -6.28 -2.88
N VAL A 57 -10.77 -6.57 -3.04
CA VAL A 57 -10.26 -7.80 -3.61
C VAL A 57 -9.10 -8.33 -2.77
N ARG A 58 -8.91 -9.64 -2.78
CA ARG A 58 -7.68 -10.29 -2.35
C ARG A 58 -7.09 -11.04 -3.53
N TYR A 59 -5.83 -10.76 -3.81
CA TYR A 59 -5.16 -11.29 -5.00
C TYR A 59 -4.98 -12.81 -4.93
N LYS A 60 -4.65 -13.35 -3.74
CA LYS A 60 -4.61 -14.80 -3.50
C LYS A 60 -5.98 -15.39 -3.82
N ASP A 61 -6.01 -16.36 -4.73
CA ASP A 61 -7.20 -17.08 -5.21
C ASP A 61 -8.28 -16.24 -5.90
N ASN A 62 -7.95 -15.01 -6.34
CA ASN A 62 -8.87 -14.10 -7.02
C ASN A 62 -10.17 -13.85 -6.25
N ILE A 63 -10.07 -13.68 -4.92
CA ILE A 63 -11.23 -13.51 -4.05
C ILE A 63 -11.80 -12.09 -4.16
N VAL A 64 -13.12 -11.99 -4.33
CA VAL A 64 -13.83 -10.72 -4.48
C VAL A 64 -15.09 -10.65 -3.62
N LEU A 65 -15.50 -9.42 -3.28
CA LEU A 65 -16.81 -9.18 -2.68
C LEU A 65 -17.93 -9.12 -3.73
N HIS A 66 -17.65 -8.48 -4.86
CA HIS A 66 -18.59 -8.26 -5.96
C HIS A 66 -18.11 -9.04 -7.19
N ASP A 67 -19.01 -9.80 -7.81
CA ASP A 67 -18.72 -10.43 -9.09
C ASP A 67 -19.00 -9.42 -10.22
N SER A 68 -18.02 -8.55 -10.46
CA SER A 68 -18.07 -7.54 -11.51
C SER A 68 -16.69 -7.33 -12.12
N PHE A 69 -16.64 -6.76 -13.34
CA PHE A 69 -15.37 -6.39 -13.98
C PHE A 69 -14.51 -5.45 -13.11
N PHE A 70 -15.17 -4.54 -12.39
CA PHE A 70 -14.52 -3.64 -11.42
C PHE A 70 -13.92 -4.35 -10.20
N SER A 71 -14.17 -5.64 -10.01
CA SER A 71 -13.48 -6.43 -8.98
C SER A 71 -12.41 -7.34 -9.57
N SER A 72 -12.03 -7.16 -10.84
CA SER A 72 -10.90 -7.90 -11.41
C SER A 72 -9.60 -7.60 -10.65
N ILE A 73 -8.79 -8.65 -10.49
CA ILE A 73 -7.47 -8.52 -9.87
C ILE A 73 -6.59 -7.62 -10.72
N PHE A 74 -6.67 -7.75 -12.04
CA PHE A 74 -5.92 -6.93 -12.98
C PHE A 74 -6.20 -5.44 -12.79
N LEU A 75 -7.46 -4.99 -12.88
CA LEU A 75 -7.79 -3.57 -12.77
C LEU A 75 -7.42 -3.01 -11.40
N THR A 76 -7.73 -3.77 -10.35
CA THR A 76 -7.43 -3.34 -8.98
C THR A 76 -5.94 -3.23 -8.73
N ARG A 77 -5.14 -4.16 -9.24
CA ARG A 77 -3.68 -4.11 -9.11
C ARG A 77 -3.06 -3.01 -9.97
N PHE A 78 -3.58 -2.81 -11.18
CA PHE A 78 -3.15 -1.71 -12.05
C PHE A 78 -3.32 -0.37 -11.35
N LEU A 79 -4.51 -0.08 -10.81
CA LEU A 79 -4.76 1.15 -10.06
C LEU A 79 -3.90 1.25 -8.80
N ALA A 80 -3.78 0.16 -8.04
CA ALA A 80 -2.95 0.10 -6.84
C ALA A 80 -1.46 0.36 -7.13
N THR A 81 -0.96 -0.06 -8.29
CA THR A 81 0.42 0.17 -8.72
C THR A 81 0.72 1.67 -8.79
N PHE A 82 -0.16 2.45 -9.42
CA PHE A 82 0.00 3.91 -9.48
C PHE A 82 -0.14 4.54 -8.10
N ALA A 83 -1.11 4.12 -7.31
CA ALA A 83 -1.33 4.66 -5.96
C ALA A 83 -0.14 4.40 -5.02
N GLU A 84 0.43 3.20 -5.04
CA GLU A 84 1.55 2.83 -4.17
C GLU A 84 2.84 3.55 -4.58
N ILE A 85 3.10 3.71 -5.89
CA ILE A 85 4.24 4.52 -6.37
C ILE A 85 4.03 5.99 -6.00
N ALA A 86 2.84 6.54 -6.24
CA ALA A 86 2.51 7.91 -5.87
C ALA A 86 2.68 8.13 -4.36
N PHE A 87 2.19 7.21 -3.54
CA PHE A 87 2.30 7.27 -2.09
C PHE A 87 3.75 7.37 -1.61
N ILE A 88 4.65 6.53 -2.12
CA ILE A 88 6.07 6.60 -1.76
C ILE A 88 6.74 7.84 -2.36
N PHE A 89 6.32 8.28 -3.56
CA PHE A 89 6.76 9.56 -4.11
C PHE A 89 6.36 10.75 -3.21
N GLN A 90 5.22 10.69 -2.53
CA GLN A 90 4.81 11.70 -1.56
C GLN A 90 5.76 11.74 -0.35
N PHE A 91 6.11 10.58 0.21
CA PHE A 91 7.13 10.48 1.27
C PHE A 91 8.48 11.05 0.81
N ALA A 92 8.95 10.65 -0.37
CA ALA A 92 10.21 11.12 -0.93
C ALA A 92 10.21 12.65 -1.10
N SER A 93 9.13 13.20 -1.66
CA SER A 93 8.94 14.64 -1.84
C SER A 93 8.90 15.39 -0.50
N LEU A 94 8.27 14.80 0.52
CA LEU A 94 8.25 15.35 1.87
C LEU A 94 9.67 15.41 2.45
N LEU A 95 10.42 14.30 2.44
CA LEU A 95 11.78 14.25 2.97
C LEU A 95 12.70 15.28 2.29
N GLN A 96 12.63 15.39 0.97
CA GLN A 96 13.41 16.37 0.19
C GLN A 96 13.06 17.81 0.58
N ARG A 97 11.76 18.12 0.78
CA ARG A 97 11.32 19.46 1.20
C ARG A 97 11.77 19.80 2.62
N LEU A 98 11.80 18.80 3.50
CA LEU A 98 12.25 18.97 4.88
C LEU A 98 13.78 18.99 5.00
N ASN A 99 14.52 18.64 3.94
CA ASN A 99 15.98 18.67 3.89
C ASN A 99 16.53 20.09 3.64
N LEU A 100 16.22 21.03 4.54
CA LEU A 100 16.60 22.45 4.40
C LEU A 100 18.12 22.67 4.34
N SER A 101 18.90 21.75 4.92
CA SER A 101 20.36 21.77 4.93
C SER A 101 21.01 21.20 3.67
N GLY A 102 20.24 20.69 2.71
CA GLY A 102 20.78 20.14 1.45
C GLY A 102 21.65 18.90 1.64
N ILE A 103 21.28 18.00 2.54
CA ILE A 103 22.03 16.78 2.81
C ILE A 103 21.82 15.78 1.67
N GLU A 104 22.85 15.57 0.86
CA GLU A 104 22.76 14.79 -0.39
C GLU A 104 22.24 13.35 -0.20
N TRP A 105 22.63 12.67 0.88
CA TRP A 105 22.21 11.29 1.10
C TRP A 105 20.71 11.15 1.36
N ILE A 106 20.05 12.19 1.89
CA ILE A 106 18.60 12.21 2.12
C ILE A 106 17.87 12.25 0.78
N ASP A 107 18.37 13.05 -0.16
CA ASP A 107 17.78 13.17 -1.50
C ASP A 107 17.95 11.87 -2.28
N TRP A 108 19.15 11.26 -2.20
CA TRP A 108 19.42 9.95 -2.79
C TRP A 108 18.53 8.86 -2.20
N LEU A 109 18.41 8.81 -0.87
CA LEU A 109 17.59 7.82 -0.17
C LEU A 109 16.11 7.96 -0.52
N SER A 110 15.62 9.20 -0.64
CA SER A 110 14.25 9.52 -1.04
C SER A 110 13.94 8.96 -2.44
N TRP A 111 14.84 9.14 -3.41
CA TRP A 111 14.68 8.55 -4.74
C TRP A 111 14.84 7.03 -4.75
N ALA A 112 15.75 6.49 -3.92
CA ALA A 112 15.93 5.05 -3.77
C ALA A 112 14.65 4.36 -3.27
N MET A 113 13.89 5.01 -2.38
CA MET A 113 12.58 4.52 -1.95
C MET A 113 11.59 4.39 -3.13
N VAL A 114 11.55 5.39 -4.03
CA VAL A 114 10.68 5.38 -5.22
C VAL A 114 11.10 4.27 -6.20
N ALA A 115 12.40 4.09 -6.41
CA ALA A 115 12.91 2.99 -7.21
C ALA A 115 12.55 1.62 -6.60
N GLN A 116 12.72 1.48 -5.28
CA GLN A 116 12.40 0.24 -4.56
C GLN A 116 10.92 -0.11 -4.62
N VAL A 117 9.99 0.86 -4.48
CA VAL A 117 8.56 0.55 -4.60
C VAL A 117 8.24 0.10 -6.02
N THR A 118 8.85 0.69 -7.04
CA THR A 118 8.67 0.31 -8.44
C THR A 118 9.13 -1.13 -8.68
N VAL A 119 10.28 -1.53 -8.14
CA VAL A 119 10.74 -2.93 -8.17
C VAL A 119 9.77 -3.85 -7.43
N SER A 120 9.24 -3.39 -6.29
CA SER A 120 8.25 -4.17 -5.52
C SER A 120 6.99 -4.43 -6.35
N GLN A 121 6.52 -3.45 -7.15
CA GLN A 121 5.40 -3.63 -8.08
C GLN A 121 5.66 -4.72 -9.12
N ILE A 122 6.89 -4.85 -9.62
CA ILE A 122 7.26 -5.93 -10.55
C ILE A 122 7.07 -7.29 -9.89
N PHE A 123 7.49 -7.44 -8.63
CA PHE A 123 7.26 -8.68 -7.88
C PHE A 123 5.77 -8.97 -7.71
N VAL A 124 4.95 -7.97 -7.40
CA VAL A 124 3.49 -8.16 -7.27
C VAL A 124 2.86 -8.66 -8.56
N TRP A 125 3.20 -8.02 -9.68
CA TRP A 125 2.71 -8.44 -10.99
C TRP A 125 3.18 -9.83 -11.34
N TRP A 126 4.43 -10.16 -11.05
CA TRP A 126 4.95 -11.50 -11.26
C TRP A 126 4.22 -12.53 -10.38
N ALA A 127 3.95 -12.21 -9.11
CA ALA A 127 3.19 -13.07 -8.20
C ALA A 127 1.80 -13.41 -8.76
N ILE A 128 1.10 -12.41 -9.30
CA ILE A 128 -0.23 -12.57 -9.89
C ILE A 128 -0.18 -13.40 -11.17
N LEU A 129 0.71 -13.04 -12.10
CA LEU A 129 0.76 -13.66 -13.43
C LEU A 129 1.33 -15.09 -13.40
N SER A 130 2.21 -15.40 -12.43
CA SER A 130 2.80 -16.74 -12.28
C SER A 130 2.16 -17.59 -11.19
N ARG A 131 1.24 -17.03 -10.39
CA ARG A 131 0.66 -17.62 -9.16
C ARG A 131 1.68 -18.02 -8.10
N GLN A 132 2.89 -17.45 -8.14
CA GLN A 132 3.94 -17.78 -7.18
C GLN A 132 3.91 -16.81 -5.99
N LEU A 133 3.42 -17.30 -4.84
CA LEU A 133 3.25 -16.51 -3.62
C LEU A 133 4.57 -15.95 -3.06
N VAL A 134 5.72 -16.54 -3.40
CA VAL A 134 7.04 -16.08 -2.97
C VAL A 134 7.35 -14.65 -3.40
N PHE A 135 6.76 -14.17 -4.50
CA PHE A 135 7.00 -12.80 -4.95
C PHE A 135 6.28 -11.75 -4.10
N TYR A 136 5.14 -12.08 -3.46
CA TYR A 136 4.55 -11.22 -2.43
C TYR A 136 5.47 -11.10 -1.21
N TYR A 137 6.22 -12.16 -0.87
CA TYR A 137 7.20 -12.07 0.21
C TYR A 137 8.33 -11.09 -0.12
N TYR A 138 8.84 -11.09 -1.36
CA TYR A 138 9.86 -10.11 -1.79
C TYR A 138 9.32 -8.68 -1.89
N GLU A 139 8.07 -8.50 -2.31
CA GLU A 139 7.39 -7.21 -2.25
C GLU A 139 7.40 -6.65 -0.82
N GLU A 140 6.96 -7.44 0.17
CA GLU A 140 6.87 -6.99 1.55
C GLU A 140 8.23 -6.69 2.20
N ILE A 141 9.30 -7.38 1.76
CA ILE A 141 10.68 -6.99 2.09
C ILE A 141 10.99 -5.59 1.53
N GLY A 142 10.62 -5.31 0.29
CA GLY A 142 10.79 -4.00 -0.33
C GLY A 142 10.10 -2.89 0.48
N TRP A 143 8.84 -3.12 0.88
CA TRP A 143 8.10 -2.22 1.76
C TRP A 143 8.80 -2.00 3.11
N PHE A 144 9.31 -3.07 3.73
CA PHE A 144 10.06 -2.97 4.97
C PHE A 144 11.29 -2.06 4.83
N LEU A 145 12.08 -2.25 3.76
CA LEU A 145 13.28 -1.44 3.51
C LEU A 145 12.94 0.03 3.28
N ILE A 146 11.87 0.33 2.53
CA ILE A 146 11.39 1.70 2.31
C ILE A 146 11.08 2.39 3.63
N PHE A 147 10.33 1.74 4.52
CA PHE A 147 9.92 2.37 5.78
C PHE A 147 11.04 2.41 6.82
N VAL A 148 12.03 1.51 6.78
CA VAL A 148 13.28 1.66 7.53
C VAL A 148 14.03 2.92 7.07
N ALA A 149 14.20 3.07 5.75
CA ALA A 149 14.85 4.24 5.16
C ALA A 149 14.13 5.54 5.54
N ASN A 150 12.80 5.60 5.40
CA ASN A 150 11.99 6.75 5.77
C ASN A 150 12.12 7.11 7.26
N THR A 151 12.05 6.10 8.14
CA THR A 151 12.16 6.30 9.59
C THR A 151 13.54 6.83 9.96
N PHE A 152 14.58 6.28 9.37
CA PHE A 152 15.96 6.73 9.59
C PHE A 152 16.18 8.16 9.09
N ALA A 153 15.75 8.49 7.87
CA ALA A 153 15.83 9.84 7.32
C ALA A 153 15.05 10.86 8.18
N SER A 154 13.84 10.50 8.58
CA SER A 154 13.00 11.38 9.41
C SER A 154 13.62 11.64 10.78
N GLY A 155 14.19 10.60 11.41
CA GLY A 155 14.88 10.73 12.69
C GLY A 155 16.15 11.58 12.59
N TRP A 156 16.91 11.44 11.50
CA TRP A 156 18.09 12.26 11.26
C TRP A 156 17.72 13.74 11.09
N LEU A 157 16.73 14.05 10.25
CA LEU A 157 16.26 15.42 10.03
C LEU A 157 15.77 16.06 11.34
N LEU A 158 15.05 15.29 12.16
CA LEU A 158 14.54 15.76 13.45
C LEU A 158 15.68 16.13 14.42
N VAL A 159 16.72 15.29 14.50
CA VAL A 159 17.88 15.52 15.40
C VAL A 159 18.82 16.60 14.86
N SER A 160 18.88 16.80 13.55
CA SER A 160 19.71 17.85 12.92
C SER A 160 19.29 19.27 13.29
N GLY A 161 18.03 19.46 13.72
CA GLY A 161 17.51 20.74 14.18
C GLY A 161 17.27 21.76 13.06
N GLY A 162 16.79 22.94 13.43
CA GLY A 162 16.56 24.06 12.49
C GLY A 162 15.27 23.99 11.67
N LEU A 163 14.36 23.08 12.00
CA LEU A 163 13.08 22.93 11.31
C LEU A 163 11.98 23.78 11.96
N PRO A 164 11.08 24.39 11.16
CA PRO A 164 9.89 25.05 11.69
C PRO A 164 8.95 24.04 12.35
N GLN A 165 8.12 24.49 13.30
CA GLN A 165 7.22 23.59 14.06
C GLN A 165 6.31 22.68 13.21
N PRO A 166 5.70 23.14 12.10
CA PRO A 166 4.93 22.26 11.22
C PRO A 166 5.76 21.10 10.64
N ALA A 167 7.01 21.36 10.27
CA ALA A 167 7.93 20.34 9.76
C ALA A 167 8.30 19.30 10.83
N VAL A 168 8.49 19.73 12.08
CA VAL A 168 8.74 18.84 13.22
C VAL A 168 7.58 17.85 13.40
N GLY A 169 6.33 18.35 13.39
CA GLY A 169 5.15 17.50 13.53
C GLY A 169 5.02 16.44 12.43
N LEU A 170 5.40 16.76 11.20
CA LEU A 170 5.40 15.80 10.08
C LEU A 170 6.46 14.70 10.24
N LEU A 171 7.65 15.06 10.73
CA LEU A 171 8.69 14.07 11.02
C LEU A 171 8.31 13.17 12.20
N GLU A 172 7.74 13.74 13.26
CA GLU A 172 7.21 12.97 14.39
C GLU A 172 6.12 11.99 13.94
N LEU A 173 5.22 12.43 13.04
CA LEU A 173 4.20 11.58 12.46
C LEU A 173 4.81 10.43 11.64
N ASN A 174 5.86 10.68 10.85
CA ASN A 174 6.60 9.64 10.12
C ASN A 174 7.28 8.64 11.06
N LEU A 175 7.87 9.12 12.15
CA LEU A 175 8.50 8.28 13.17
C LEU A 175 7.47 7.43 13.90
N LEU A 176 6.31 8.02 14.25
CA LEU A 176 5.20 7.30 14.85
C LEU A 176 4.68 6.21 13.92
N PHE A 177 4.53 6.54 12.62
CA PHE A 177 4.17 5.56 11.60
C PHE A 177 5.19 4.42 11.55
N GLY A 178 6.48 4.72 11.46
CA GLY A 178 7.56 3.73 11.46
C GLY A 178 7.57 2.85 12.72
N ALA A 179 7.35 3.44 13.89
CA ALA A 179 7.33 2.75 15.18
C ALA A 179 6.23 1.69 15.28
N PHE A 180 5.07 1.90 14.65
CA PHE A 180 3.99 0.90 14.60
C PHE A 180 4.07 -0.01 13.38
N TYR A 181 4.38 0.55 12.21
CA TYR A 181 4.41 -0.17 10.95
C TYR A 181 5.53 -1.21 10.92
N LEU A 182 6.77 -0.87 11.34
CA LEU A 182 7.91 -1.78 11.21
C LEU A 182 7.76 -3.05 12.07
N PRO A 183 7.34 -2.99 13.35
CA PRO A 183 7.06 -4.21 14.12
C PRO A 183 5.94 -5.06 13.51
N TRP A 184 4.87 -4.42 13.02
CA TRP A 184 3.78 -5.11 12.32
C TRP A 184 4.28 -5.79 11.04
N GLN A 185 5.11 -5.10 10.26
CA GLN A 185 5.67 -5.60 9.01
C GLN A 185 6.55 -6.83 9.24
N VAL A 186 7.33 -6.87 10.33
CA VAL A 186 8.08 -8.07 10.72
C VAL A 186 7.16 -9.26 10.99
N LEU A 187 6.03 -9.05 11.66
CA LEU A 187 5.04 -10.12 11.89
C LEU A 187 4.40 -10.58 10.57
N HIS A 188 4.07 -9.62 9.69
CA HIS A 188 3.47 -9.88 8.39
C HIS A 188 4.41 -10.72 7.51
N ILE A 189 5.67 -10.30 7.35
CA ILE A 189 6.68 -11.01 6.56
C ILE A 189 6.90 -12.43 7.09
N ARG A 190 6.92 -12.63 8.42
CA ARG A 190 7.02 -13.97 9.02
C ARG A 190 5.82 -14.85 8.66
N SER A 191 4.61 -14.29 8.64
CA SER A 191 3.40 -15.01 8.25
C SER A 191 3.43 -15.42 6.77
N LEU A 192 3.88 -14.53 5.89
CA LEU A 192 4.02 -14.81 4.46
C LEU A 192 5.15 -15.80 4.16
N ARG A 193 6.24 -15.74 4.91
CA ARG A 193 7.35 -16.69 4.75
C ARG A 193 6.85 -18.13 4.93
N LYS A 194 6.01 -18.36 5.93
CA LYS A 194 5.42 -19.68 6.14
C LYS A 194 4.61 -20.11 4.92
N ASP A 195 3.65 -19.29 4.49
CA ASP A 195 2.81 -19.58 3.32
C ASP A 195 3.63 -19.77 2.01
N ALA A 196 4.61 -18.91 1.76
CA ALA A 196 5.40 -18.90 0.53
C ALA A 196 6.34 -20.10 0.43
N PHE A 197 7.06 -20.42 1.51
CA PHE A 197 8.08 -21.47 1.49
C PHE A 197 7.51 -22.87 1.79
N ASP A 198 6.36 -22.97 2.48
CA ASP A 198 5.64 -24.24 2.62
C ASP A 198 5.08 -24.70 1.25
N THR A 199 4.72 -23.75 0.37
CA THR A 199 4.23 -24.05 -0.99
C THR A 199 5.36 -24.47 -1.94
N LEU A 200 6.62 -24.12 -1.65
CA LEU A 200 7.80 -24.52 -2.43
C LEU A 200 8.34 -25.90 -2.04
N GLN A 201 7.91 -26.45 -0.90
CA GLN A 201 8.28 -27.82 -0.52
C GLN A 201 7.29 -28.78 -1.19
N PRO A 202 7.76 -29.71 -2.05
CA PRO A 202 6.89 -30.69 -2.67
C PRO A 202 6.29 -31.59 -1.58
N SER A 203 5.00 -31.41 -1.29
CA SER A 203 4.27 -32.33 -0.44
C SER A 203 4.12 -33.64 -1.22
N ALA A 204 4.65 -34.74 -0.68
CA ALA A 204 4.62 -36.07 -1.30
C ALA A 204 3.21 -36.61 -1.64
N SER A 205 2.16 -35.88 -1.25
CA SER A 205 0.75 -36.22 -1.36
C SER A 205 -0.07 -35.33 -2.32
N SER A 206 0.53 -34.27 -2.89
CA SER A 206 -0.19 -33.34 -3.79
C SER A 206 0.46 -33.34 -5.17
N PRO A 207 -0.26 -33.65 -6.25
CA PRO A 207 0.30 -33.54 -7.59
C PRO A 207 0.76 -32.11 -7.84
N GLU A 208 2.04 -31.94 -8.23
CA GLU A 208 2.57 -30.65 -8.67
C GLU A 208 1.65 -30.11 -9.77
N GLN A 209 0.99 -28.98 -9.50
CA GLN A 209 0.25 -28.31 -10.56
C GLN A 209 1.26 -27.77 -11.57
N PRO A 210 1.08 -28.03 -12.87
CA PRO A 210 2.00 -27.52 -13.87
C PRO A 210 2.04 -25.99 -13.80
N PRO A 211 3.22 -25.37 -13.97
CA PRO A 211 3.33 -23.92 -14.01
C PRO A 211 2.40 -23.37 -15.10
N ILE A 212 1.61 -22.36 -14.74
CA ILE A 212 0.73 -21.70 -15.70
C ILE A 212 1.54 -20.79 -16.62
N SER A 213 1.07 -20.60 -17.85
CA SER A 213 1.64 -19.58 -18.74
C SER A 213 1.25 -18.18 -18.26
N LEU A 214 2.09 -17.18 -18.55
CA LEU A 214 1.78 -15.78 -18.22
C LEU A 214 0.48 -15.28 -18.88
N GLY A 215 0.18 -15.77 -20.09
CA GLY A 215 -1.07 -15.46 -20.78
C GLY A 215 -2.30 -16.01 -20.06
N GLN A 216 -2.18 -17.22 -19.49
CA GLN A 216 -3.22 -17.77 -18.62
C GLN A 216 -3.35 -16.92 -17.34
N GLY A 217 -2.26 -16.60 -16.65
CA GLY A 217 -2.31 -15.77 -15.44
C GLY A 217 -2.92 -14.39 -15.68
N PHE A 218 -2.64 -13.77 -16.83
CA PHE A 218 -3.27 -12.52 -17.25
C PHE A 218 -4.79 -12.69 -17.45
N SER A 219 -5.21 -13.70 -18.21
CA SER A 219 -6.63 -14.00 -18.43
C SER A 219 -7.37 -14.23 -17.11
N GLU A 220 -6.76 -14.97 -16.20
CA GLU A 220 -7.32 -15.24 -14.88
C GLU A 220 -7.41 -13.98 -14.03
N ALA A 221 -6.36 -13.15 -13.99
CA ALA A 221 -6.40 -11.88 -13.27
C ALA A 221 -7.49 -10.93 -13.79
N LEU A 222 -7.84 -11.02 -15.08
CA LEU A 222 -8.85 -10.18 -15.70
C LEU A 222 -10.28 -10.74 -15.52
N PHE A 223 -10.45 -12.05 -15.65
CA PHE A 223 -11.77 -12.67 -15.76
C PHE A 223 -12.16 -13.58 -14.61
N GLN A 224 -11.22 -14.24 -13.93
CA GLN A 224 -11.55 -15.10 -12.80
C GLN A 224 -11.83 -14.30 -11.54
N ARG A 225 -12.95 -14.62 -10.89
CA ARG A 225 -13.41 -14.01 -9.66
C ARG A 225 -14.07 -15.07 -8.80
N GLN A 226 -13.64 -15.20 -7.55
CA GLN A 226 -14.23 -16.09 -6.58
C GLN A 226 -14.93 -15.27 -5.50
N ARG A 227 -16.25 -15.19 -5.57
CA ARG A 227 -17.03 -14.45 -4.59
C ARG A 227 -17.02 -15.18 -3.24
N ARG A 228 -16.42 -14.56 -2.21
CA ARG A 228 -16.39 -15.13 -0.86
C ARG A 228 -16.49 -14.05 0.21
N THR A 229 -16.97 -14.42 1.40
CA THR A 229 -16.99 -13.55 2.57
C THR A 229 -16.43 -14.22 3.82
N ASP A 230 -16.03 -15.50 3.76
CA ASP A 230 -15.46 -16.20 4.92
C ASP A 230 -14.09 -15.61 5.33
N ALA A 231 -13.86 -15.52 6.63
CA ALA A 231 -12.67 -14.85 7.17
C ALA A 231 -11.34 -15.44 6.65
N THR A 232 -11.30 -16.76 6.44
CA THR A 232 -10.12 -17.48 5.94
C THR A 232 -9.71 -17.04 4.54
N SER A 233 -10.69 -16.86 3.65
CA SER A 233 -10.48 -16.40 2.28
C SER A 233 -10.06 -14.94 2.19
N TRP A 234 -10.20 -14.17 3.28
CA TRP A 234 -9.77 -12.76 3.36
C TRP A 234 -8.48 -12.55 4.18
N GLY A 235 -7.79 -13.62 4.59
CA GLY A 235 -6.54 -13.52 5.36
C GLY A 235 -6.77 -13.27 6.85
N GLY A 236 -7.98 -13.53 7.33
CA GLY A 236 -8.38 -13.36 8.72
C GLY A 236 -8.22 -11.92 9.20
N TRP A 237 -7.90 -11.76 10.48
CA TRP A 237 -7.73 -10.45 11.10
C TRP A 237 -6.65 -9.58 10.43
N ILE A 238 -5.53 -10.18 10.03
CA ILE A 238 -4.42 -9.47 9.37
C ILE A 238 -4.90 -8.80 8.08
N GLY A 239 -5.62 -9.55 7.24
CA GLY A 239 -6.18 -9.01 5.99
C GLY A 239 -7.19 -7.89 6.23
N LEU A 240 -8.05 -8.02 7.25
CA LEU A 240 -9.03 -6.99 7.58
C LEU A 240 -8.37 -5.70 8.08
N VAL A 241 -7.36 -5.80 8.97
CA VAL A 241 -6.57 -4.64 9.43
C VAL A 241 -5.93 -3.93 8.25
N TRP A 242 -5.37 -4.70 7.30
CA TRP A 242 -4.77 -4.14 6.09
C TRP A 242 -5.81 -3.37 5.26
N MET A 243 -7.00 -3.92 5.04
CA MET A 243 -8.04 -3.23 4.27
C MET A 243 -8.53 -1.94 4.93
N VAL A 244 -8.76 -1.98 6.24
CA VAL A 244 -9.27 -0.82 6.99
C VAL A 244 -8.19 0.24 7.21
N GLY A 245 -7.03 -0.16 7.69
CA GLY A 245 -5.93 0.76 7.99
C GLY A 245 -5.33 1.36 6.72
N TYR A 246 -5.01 0.52 5.74
CA TYR A 246 -4.29 0.99 4.56
C TYR A 246 -5.17 1.71 3.54
N TRP A 247 -6.40 1.25 3.32
CA TRP A 247 -7.23 1.83 2.26
C TRP A 247 -8.38 2.69 2.80
N ALA A 248 -8.95 2.37 3.95
CA ALA A 248 -10.13 3.10 4.42
C ALA A 248 -9.80 4.36 5.23
N THR A 249 -8.70 4.38 6.01
CA THR A 249 -8.52 5.40 7.05
C THR A 249 -7.08 5.89 7.26
N LEU A 250 -6.23 5.11 7.92
CA LEU A 250 -4.95 5.58 8.48
C LEU A 250 -4.01 6.18 7.42
N ILE A 251 -3.77 5.46 6.32
CA ILE A 251 -2.87 5.93 5.26
C ILE A 251 -3.46 7.12 4.48
N PRO A 252 -4.76 7.11 4.08
CA PRO A 252 -5.38 8.30 3.51
C PRO A 252 -5.32 9.54 4.42
N LEU A 253 -5.59 9.39 5.72
CA LEU A 253 -5.53 10.52 6.66
C LEU A 253 -4.11 11.05 6.82
N TRP A 254 -3.10 10.17 6.86
CA TRP A 254 -1.70 10.58 6.85
C TRP A 254 -1.36 11.37 5.57
N ALA A 255 -1.74 10.86 4.40
CA ALA A 255 -1.44 11.49 3.12
C ALA A 255 -2.13 12.85 2.96
N HIS A 256 -3.35 12.97 3.49
CA HIS A 256 -4.10 14.23 3.55
C HIS A 256 -3.39 15.24 4.44
N HIS A 257 -2.97 14.83 5.64
CA HIS A 257 -2.25 15.72 6.55
C HIS A 257 -0.96 16.24 5.92
N VAL A 258 -0.15 15.36 5.30
CA VAL A 258 1.08 15.75 4.58
C VAL A 258 0.78 16.72 3.44
N ALA A 259 -0.27 16.46 2.65
CA ALA A 259 -0.63 17.30 1.51
C ALA A 259 -1.14 18.69 1.92
N THR A 260 -1.64 18.84 3.15
CA THR A 260 -2.27 20.08 3.65
C THR A 260 -1.43 20.83 4.67
N ALA A 261 -0.27 20.29 5.08
CA ALA A 261 0.55 20.80 6.18
C ALA A 261 1.26 22.16 5.94
N GLY A 262 0.89 22.93 4.90
CA GLY A 262 1.35 24.31 4.73
C GLY A 262 2.88 24.48 4.71
N LEU A 263 3.58 23.60 4.00
CA LEU A 263 5.05 23.64 3.83
C LEU A 263 5.49 24.66 2.76
N ASP A 264 4.95 25.88 2.82
CA ASP A 264 5.30 27.02 1.95
C ASP A 264 6.24 28.02 2.65
#